data_AF-A0A022Q2P8-F1
#
_entry.id   AF-A0A022Q2P8-F1
#
_cell.length_a   1.000
_cell.length_b   1.000
_cell.length_c   1.000
_cell.angle_alpha   90.00
_cell.angle_beta   90.00
_cell.angle_gamma   90.00
#
_symmetry.space_group_name_H-M   'P 1'
#
loop_
_entity.id
_entity.type
_entity.pdbx_description
1 polymer ?
#
loop_
_entity_poly.entity_id
_entity_poly.type
_entity_poly.pdbx_seq_one_letter_code
_entity_poly.pdbx_strand_id
1 'polypeptide(L)'
;MADAIVSVVLERIAALVEEKIRDEVNLVRGVKKEVLKLSVDLNTVRNVLEDAEKKGYKEKSIKDWLTWLENTTYEMDDVLDEWNYSILKFQIEQSSSDHADVVPPNKC
;
A
#
# COMPACT_ATOMS: atom_id res chain seq x y z
N MET A 1 16.21 3.08 14.51
CA MET A 1 15.84 2.55 13.16
C MET A 1 14.33 2.42 12.95
N ALA A 2 13.58 2.16 14.03
CA ALA A 2 12.13 2.00 14.05
C ALA A 2 11.34 3.10 13.31
N ASP A 3 11.66 4.35 13.60
CA ASP A 3 10.92 5.51 13.12
C ASP A 3 11.09 5.69 11.60
N ALA A 4 12.25 5.36 11.05
CA ALA A 4 12.51 5.43 9.61
C ALA A 4 11.68 4.40 8.83
N ILE A 5 11.60 3.15 9.31
CA ILE A 5 10.82 2.08 8.67
C ILE A 5 9.33 2.43 8.68
N VAL A 6 8.82 2.85 9.83
CA VAL A 6 7.40 3.18 10.00
C VAL A 6 7.02 4.41 9.16
N SER A 7 7.89 5.42 9.10
CA SER A 7 7.65 6.63 8.30
C SER A 7 7.58 6.33 6.81
N VAL A 8 8.50 5.51 6.28
CA VAL A 8 8.50 5.13 4.84
C VAL A 8 7.20 4.42 4.46
N VAL A 9 6.76 3.44 5.26
CA VAL A 9 5.52 2.70 4.96
C VAL A 9 4.28 3.60 5.03
N LEU A 10 4.21 4.49 6.04
CA LEU A 10 3.11 5.45 6.16
C LEU A 10 3.06 6.43 4.99
N GLU A 11 4.22 6.91 4.51
CA GLU A 11 4.31 7.80 3.35
C GLU A 11 3.83 7.12 2.06
N ARG A 12 4.22 5.86 1.82
CA ARG A 12 3.74 5.11 0.64
C ARG A 12 2.22 4.89 0.67
N ILE A 13 1.67 4.53 1.83
CA ILE A 13 0.21 4.36 2.00
C ILE A 13 -0.52 5.69 1.77
N ALA A 14 0.01 6.80 2.29
CA ALA A 14 -0.57 8.13 2.10
C ALA A 14 -0.62 8.51 0.61
N ALA A 15 0.47 8.28 -0.13
CA ALA A 15 0.54 8.55 -1.56
C ALA A 15 -0.48 7.73 -2.36
N LEU A 16 -0.62 6.43 -2.07
CA LEU A 16 -1.61 5.57 -2.71
C LEU A 16 -3.05 6.03 -2.45
N VAL A 17 -3.34 6.48 -1.23
CA VAL A 17 -4.66 7.02 -0.88
C VAL A 17 -4.94 8.33 -1.61
N GLU A 18 -3.96 9.24 -1.69
CA GLU A 18 -4.11 10.51 -2.40
C GLU A 18 -4.28 10.32 -3.92
N GLU A 19 -3.60 9.35 -4.52
CA GLU A 19 -3.78 8.96 -5.91
C GLU A 19 -5.20 8.43 -6.15
N LYS A 20 -5.68 7.52 -5.29
CA LYS A 20 -7.00 6.88 -5.43
C LYS A 20 -8.19 7.79 -5.13
N ILE A 21 -8.00 8.87 -4.36
CA ILE A 21 -9.04 9.89 -4.12
C ILE A 21 -9.23 10.77 -5.37
N ARG A 22 -8.18 10.92 -6.18
CA ARG A 22 -8.17 11.73 -7.41
C ARG A 22 -8.91 11.04 -8.56
N ASP A 23 -8.81 9.71 -8.60
CA ASP A 23 -9.53 8.84 -9.54
C ASP A 23 -10.85 8.40 -8.90
N GLU A 24 -11.94 9.11 -9.24
CA GLU A 24 -13.31 8.93 -8.75
C GLU A 24 -13.70 7.49 -8.35
N VAL A 25 -13.77 7.15 -7.05
CA VAL A 25 -14.60 5.99 -6.64
C VAL A 25 -15.20 6.07 -5.24
N ASN A 26 -16.51 5.83 -5.18
CA ASN A 26 -17.26 5.41 -3.99
C ASN A 26 -16.72 4.11 -3.31
N LEU A 27 -15.63 3.49 -3.81
CA LEU A 27 -14.92 2.37 -3.16
C LEU A 27 -14.10 2.81 -1.92
N VAL A 28 -13.84 4.11 -1.77
CA VAL A 28 -12.88 4.67 -0.81
C VAL A 28 -13.34 4.57 0.66
N ARG A 29 -14.64 4.35 0.94
CA ARG A 29 -15.12 4.29 2.33
C ARG A 29 -14.54 3.09 3.12
N GLY A 30 -14.41 1.93 2.47
CA GLY A 30 -13.78 0.75 3.08
C GLY A 30 -12.27 0.94 3.25
N VAL A 31 -11.62 1.45 2.21
CA VAL A 31 -10.16 1.67 2.16
C VAL A 31 -9.70 2.65 3.23
N LYS A 32 -10.43 3.77 3.46
CA LYS A 32 -10.06 4.75 4.49
C LYS A 32 -10.03 4.14 5.90
N LYS A 33 -10.96 3.23 6.21
CA LYS A 33 -11.02 2.56 7.52
C LYS A 33 -9.84 1.61 7.70
N GLU A 34 -9.52 0.83 6.67
CA GLU A 34 -8.38 -0.10 6.71
C GLU A 34 -7.04 0.66 6.76
N VAL A 35 -6.91 1.78 6.05
CA VAL A 35 -5.72 2.65 6.13
C VAL A 35 -5.53 3.25 7.52
N LEU A 36 -6.61 3.74 8.15
CA LEU A 36 -6.55 4.26 9.52
C LEU A 36 -6.15 3.15 10.51
N LYS A 37 -6.68 1.94 10.33
CA LYS A 37 -6.33 0.78 11.15
C LYS A 37 -4.86 0.40 10.97
N LEU A 38 -4.39 0.33 9.73
CA LEU A 38 -3.00 0.05 9.39
C LEU A 38 -2.05 1.10 9.98
N SER A 39 -2.45 2.38 9.99
CA SER A 39 -1.68 3.44 10.65
C SER A 39 -1.56 3.25 12.17
N VAL A 40 -2.64 2.83 12.84
CA VAL A 40 -2.63 2.50 14.28
C VAL A 40 -1.74 1.29 14.57
N ASP A 41 -1.83 0.25 13.74
CA ASP A 41 -1.04 -0.97 13.88
C ASP A 41 0.46 -0.70 13.68
N LEU A 42 0.83 0.07 12.64
CA LEU A 42 2.21 0.49 12.38
C LEU A 42 2.77 1.37 13.51
N ASN A 43 1.94 2.23 14.12
CA ASN A 43 2.36 3.04 15.25
C ASN A 43 2.56 2.20 16.53
N THR A 44 1.78 1.13 16.70
CA THR A 44 1.98 0.15 17.77
C THR A 44 3.31 -0.59 17.59
N VAL A 45 3.59 -1.01 16.35
CA VAL A 45 4.86 -1.63 15.97
C VAL A 45 6.05 -0.68 16.25
N ARG A 46 5.93 0.62 15.92
CA ARG A 46 6.93 1.63 16.25
C ARG A 46 7.25 1.68 17.75
N ASN A 47 6.22 1.71 18.60
CA ASN A 47 6.41 1.78 20.04
C ASN A 47 7.16 0.55 20.58
N VAL A 48 6.83 -0.65 20.09
CA VAL A 48 7.51 -1.90 20.49
C VAL A 48 8.97 -1.89 20.05
N LEU A 49 9.22 -1.46 18.82
CA LEU A 49 10.57 -1.29 18.26
C LEU A 49 11.40 -0.25 19.05
N GLU A 50 10.84 0.90 19.40
CA GLU A 50 11.52 1.92 20.19
C GLU A 50 11.86 1.43 21.60
N ASP A 51 10.94 0.70 22.24
CA ASP A 51 11.17 0.09 23.55
C ASP A 51 12.25 -1.00 23.48
N ALA A 52 12.28 -1.77 22.40
CA ALA A 52 13.31 -2.76 22.10
C ALA A 52 14.70 -2.11 21.89
N GLU A 53 14.75 -0.99 21.15
CA GLU A 53 15.96 -0.21 20.87
C GLU A 53 16.50 0.43 22.16
N LYS A 54 15.64 1.02 23.01
CA LYS A 54 16.00 1.56 24.33
C LYS A 54 16.52 0.49 25.29
N LYS A 55 16.01 -0.74 25.22
CA LYS A 55 16.47 -1.89 26.03
C LYS A 55 17.75 -2.53 25.46
N GLY A 56 18.27 -2.04 24.35
CA GLY A 56 19.58 -2.37 23.80
C GLY A 56 19.67 -3.76 23.14
N TYR A 57 18.56 -4.28 22.61
CA TYR A 57 18.51 -5.54 21.85
C TYR A 57 19.20 -6.74 22.53
N LYS A 58 19.14 -6.81 23.87
CA LYS A 58 19.87 -7.84 24.63
C LYS A 58 19.21 -9.21 24.57
N GLU A 59 17.92 -9.26 24.26
CA GLU A 59 17.16 -10.50 24.14
C GLU A 59 17.13 -10.99 22.69
N LYS A 60 17.52 -12.25 22.50
CA LYS A 60 17.47 -12.93 21.20
C LYS A 60 16.04 -12.94 20.61
N SER A 61 15.02 -13.08 21.46
CA SER A 61 13.60 -13.00 21.07
C SER A 61 13.23 -11.67 20.42
N ILE A 62 13.79 -10.56 20.90
CA ILE A 62 13.56 -9.23 20.32
C ILE A 62 14.24 -9.14 18.94
N LYS A 63 15.47 -9.64 18.80
CA LYS A 63 16.14 -9.69 17.48
C LYS A 63 15.37 -10.54 16.47
N ASP A 64 14.95 -11.74 16.86
CA ASP A 64 14.23 -12.65 15.99
C ASP A 64 12.87 -12.03 15.57
N TRP A 65 12.17 -11.34 16.49
CA TRP A 65 10.93 -10.63 16.17
C TRP A 65 11.14 -9.45 15.21
N LEU A 66 12.25 -8.71 15.36
CA LEU A 66 12.59 -7.60 14.46
C LEU A 66 12.93 -8.06 13.05
N THR A 67 13.68 -9.16 12.92
CA THR A 67 13.97 -9.77 11.62
C THR A 67 12.70 -10.27 10.94
N TRP A 68 11.77 -10.86 11.69
CA TRP A 68 10.46 -11.23 11.15
C TRP A 68 9.69 -10.00 10.65
N LEU A 69 9.66 -8.92 11.44
CA LEU A 69 8.97 -7.69 11.08
C LEU A 69 9.55 -7.05 9.82
N GLU A 70 10.88 -6.99 9.70
CA GLU A 70 11.57 -6.49 8.51
C GLU A 70 11.21 -7.31 7.27
N ASN A 71 11.19 -8.64 7.37
CA ASN A 71 10.72 -9.51 6.28
C ASN A 71 9.26 -9.24 5.91
N THR A 72 8.38 -9.08 6.89
CA THR A 72 6.97 -8.76 6.63
C THR A 72 6.81 -7.41 5.93
N THR A 73 7.67 -6.42 6.19
CA THR A 73 7.60 -5.15 5.45
C THR A 73 7.94 -5.29 3.96
N TYR A 74 8.85 -6.21 3.59
CA TYR A 74 9.12 -6.50 2.17
C TYR A 74 7.94 -7.20 1.50
N GLU A 75 7.31 -8.17 2.18
CA GLU A 75 6.09 -8.83 1.67
C GLU A 75 4.94 -7.83 1.48
N MET A 76 4.81 -6.84 2.37
CA MET A 76 3.83 -5.76 2.22
C MET A 76 4.11 -4.90 0.98
N ASP A 77 5.39 -4.64 0.66
CA ASP A 77 5.78 -3.87 -0.52
C ASP A 77 5.40 -4.60 -1.82
N ASP A 78 5.68 -5.91 -1.88
CA ASP A 78 5.32 -6.76 -3.02
C ASP A 78 3.79 -6.75 -3.28
N VAL A 79 2.98 -6.81 -2.22
CA VAL A 79 1.51 -6.76 -2.33
C VAL A 79 1.04 -5.40 -2.84
N LEU A 80 1.67 -4.29 -2.41
CA LEU A 80 1.34 -2.96 -2.90
C LEU A 80 1.68 -2.80 -4.38
N ASP A 81 2.81 -3.34 -4.82
CA ASP A 81 3.23 -3.33 -6.22
C ASP A 81 2.30 -4.18 -7.09
N GLU A 82 1.87 -5.37 -6.63
CA GLU A 82 0.90 -6.21 -7.34
C GLU A 82 -0.47 -5.52 -7.47
N TRP A 83 -0.92 -4.83 -6.43
CA TRP A 83 -2.14 -4.03 -6.50
C TRP A 83 -1.99 -2.91 -7.53
N ASN A 84 -0.89 -2.16 -7.49
CA ASN A 84 -0.64 -1.09 -8.45
C ASN A 84 -0.62 -1.60 -9.89
N TYR A 85 0.06 -2.71 -10.15
CA TYR A 85 0.07 -3.38 -11.45
C TYR A 85 -1.35 -3.76 -11.91
N SER A 86 -2.16 -4.34 -11.02
CA SER A 86 -3.54 -4.75 -11.33
C SER A 86 -4.43 -3.56 -11.69
N ILE A 87 -4.26 -2.42 -11.01
CA ILE A 87 -4.97 -1.17 -11.33
C ILE A 87 -4.58 -0.67 -12.71
N LEU A 88 -3.28 -0.57 -13.00
CA LEU A 88 -2.77 -0.09 -14.28
C LEU A 88 -3.25 -0.98 -15.44
N LYS A 89 -3.20 -2.30 -15.25
CA LYS A 89 -3.72 -3.26 -16.23
C LYS A 89 -5.21 -3.03 -16.52
N PHE A 90 -6.02 -2.84 -15.48
CA PHE A 90 -7.45 -2.58 -15.63
C PHE A 90 -7.75 -1.26 -16.36
N GLN A 91 -6.96 -0.21 -16.14
CA GLN A 91 -7.08 1.06 -16.87
C GLN A 91 -6.73 0.92 -18.35
N ILE A 92 -5.65 0.18 -18.67
CA ILE A 92 -5.25 -0.10 -20.06
C ILE A 92 -6.33 -0.90 -20.80
N GLU A 93 -6.86 -1.95 -20.17
CA GLU A 93 -7.91 -2.79 -20.76
C GLU A 93 -9.21 -1.99 -21.00
N GLN A 94 -9.59 -1.08 -20.10
CA GLN A 94 -10.73 -0.18 -20.33
C GLN A 94 -10.48 0.81 -21.49
N SER A 95 -9.29 1.40 -21.59
CA SER A 95 -8.96 2.35 -22.67
C SER A 95 -8.88 1.70 -24.07
N SER A 96 -8.81 0.37 -24.13
CA SER A 96 -8.74 -0.40 -25.38
C SER A 96 -10.11 -0.72 -25.99
N SER A 97 -11.21 -0.54 -25.24
CA SER A 97 -12.57 -0.88 -25.71
C SER A 97 -13.32 0.26 -26.40
N ASP A 98 -12.82 1.49 -26.35
CA ASP A 98 -13.52 2.68 -26.88
C ASP A 98 -13.20 3.01 -28.36
N HIS A 99 -12.46 2.14 -29.08
CA HIS A 99 -12.02 2.44 -30.45
C HIS A 99 -12.43 1.45 -31.55
N ALA A 100 -13.47 0.63 -31.35
CA ALA A 100 -13.95 -0.31 -32.37
C ALA A 100 -15.46 -0.24 -32.63
N ASP A 101 -16.04 0.97 -32.80
CA ASP A 101 -17.35 1.13 -33.44
C ASP A 101 -17.43 2.46 -34.20
N VAL A 102 -16.68 2.56 -35.31
CA VAL A 102 -17.03 3.50 -36.39
C VAL A 102 -17.23 2.69 -37.65
N VAL A 103 -18.39 2.02 -37.73
CA VAL A 103 -18.93 1.56 -39.01
C VAL A 103 -19.28 2.81 -39.82
N PRO A 104 -18.66 3.07 -40.99
CA PRO A 104 -19.01 4.21 -41.81
C PRO A 104 -20.41 4.02 -42.40
N PRO A 105 -21.23 5.07 -42.50
CA PRO A 105 -22.57 4.96 -43.03
C PRO A 105 -22.50 4.68 -44.53
N ASN A 106 -23.18 3.60 -44.91
CA ASN A 106 -23.57 3.29 -46.27
C ASN A 106 -24.20 4.53 -46.93
N LYS A 107 -23.69 4.94 -48.10
CA LYS A 107 -24.40 5.83 -49.02
C LYS A 107 -24.28 5.26 -50.43
N CYS A 108 -25.45 5.04 -51.01
CA CYS A 108 -25.84 4.57 -52.35
C CYS A 108 -24.78 4.54 -53.46
#